data_AF-A0A942N472-F1
#
_entry.id   AF-A0A942N472-F1
#
_cell.length_a   1.000
_cell.length_b   1.000
_cell.length_c   1.000
_cell.angle_alpha   90.00
_cell.angle_beta   90.00
_cell.angle_gamma   90.00
#
_symmetry.space_group_name_H-M   'P 1'
#
loop_
_entity.id
_entity.type
_entity.pdbx_description
1 polymer ?
#
loop_
_entity_poly.entity_id
_entity_poly.type
_entity_poly.pdbx_seq_one_letter_code
_entity_poly.pdbx_strand_id
1 'polypeptide(L)'
;MIKILPKPIYPNYIKPFFDFISAFIGFILASPIFLLCTIALAIVNKGTPFFKQIHPGKKIKKLFRFVKFKTMNEKKEVLRGNFLVKFT
;
A
#
# COMPACT_ATOMS: atom_id res chain seq x y z
N MET A 1 35.14 -18.08 -26.25
CA MET A 1 35.55 -16.67 -26.01
C MET A 1 34.34 -15.90 -25.51
N ILE A 2 34.20 -15.71 -24.20
CA ILE A 2 33.04 -15.03 -23.61
C ILE A 2 33.30 -13.52 -23.67
N LYS A 3 32.57 -12.81 -24.54
CA LYS A 3 32.60 -11.34 -24.60
C LYS A 3 31.81 -10.80 -23.41
N ILE A 4 32.52 -10.27 -22.40
CA ILE A 4 31.90 -9.48 -21.34
C ILE A 4 31.63 -8.09 -21.94
N LEU A 5 30.40 -7.87 -22.40
CA LEU A 5 29.96 -6.56 -22.86
C LEU A 5 29.84 -5.60 -21.67
N PRO A 6 30.34 -4.35 -21.76
CA PRO A 6 30.14 -3.37 -20.70
C PRO A 6 28.64 -3.17 -20.49
N LYS A 7 28.18 -3.27 -19.23
CA LYS A 7 26.78 -3.02 -18.91
C LYS A 7 26.43 -1.58 -19.33
N PRO A 8 25.37 -1.37 -20.13
CA PRO A 8 24.99 -0.04 -20.57
C PRO A 8 24.65 0.85 -19.36
N ILE A 9 25.20 2.06 -19.35
CA ILE A 9 25.05 3.04 -18.26
C ILE A 9 23.59 3.48 -18.12
N TYR A 10 22.86 3.52 -19.24
CA TYR A 10 21.49 4.00 -19.34
C TYR A 10 20.47 3.21 -18.47
N PRO A 11 20.27 1.88 -18.65
CA PRO A 11 19.27 1.15 -17.86
C PRO A 11 19.65 0.97 -16.39
N ASN A 12 20.95 1.04 -16.05
CA ASN A 12 21.42 0.78 -14.69
C ASN A 12 21.46 2.02 -13.80
N TYR A 13 21.71 3.21 -14.36
CA TYR A 13 21.90 4.44 -13.57
C TYR A 13 20.93 5.54 -13.96
N ILE A 14 20.77 5.81 -15.26
CA ILE A 14 19.98 6.96 -15.73
C ILE A 14 18.48 6.68 -15.56
N LYS A 15 18.01 5.50 -15.99
CA LYS A 15 16.60 5.14 -15.93
C LYS A 15 16.04 5.10 -14.48
N PRO A 16 16.70 4.45 -13.50
CA PRO A 16 16.21 4.45 -12.12
C PRO A 16 16.21 5.84 -11.47
N PHE A 17 17.16 6.70 -11.83
CA PHE A 17 17.22 8.08 -11.33
C PHE A 17 16.00 8.89 -11.79
N PHE A 18 15.64 8.78 -13.07
CA PHE A 18 14.47 9.46 -13.61
C PHE A 18 13.15 8.85 -13.10
N ASP A 19 13.08 7.52 -12.98
CA ASP A 19 11.95 6.82 -12.36
C ASP A 19 11.73 7.27 -10.90
N PHE A 20 12.81 7.54 -10.14
CA PHE A 20 12.72 8.07 -8.78
C PHE A 20 12.24 9.53 -8.72
N ILE A 21 12.79 10.41 -9.56
CA ILE A 21 12.39 11.82 -9.61
C ILE A 21 10.92 11.95 -10.01
N SER A 22 10.49 11.24 -11.05
CA SER A 22 9.11 11.25 -11.51
C SER A 22 8.14 10.74 -10.43
N ALA A 23 8.51 9.66 -9.72
CA ALA A 23 7.74 9.17 -8.58
C ALA A 23 7.67 10.19 -7.43
N PHE A 24 8.77 10.89 -7.14
CA PHE A 24 8.83 11.90 -6.08
C PHE A 24 7.95 13.12 -6.39
N ILE A 25 8.00 13.61 -7.63
CA ILE A 25 7.13 14.71 -8.10
C ILE A 25 5.65 14.29 -8.03
N GLY A 26 5.32 13.09 -8.53
CA GLY A 26 3.98 12.54 -8.44
C GLY A 26 3.49 12.42 -7.00
N PHE A 27 4.36 12.03 -6.07
CA PHE A 27 4.04 11.95 -4.65
C PHE A 27 3.78 13.33 -4.02
N ILE A 28 4.54 14.36 -4.38
CA ILE A 28 4.30 15.73 -3.90
C ILE A 28 2.94 16.24 -4.40
N LEU A 29 2.62 16.03 -5.69
CA LEU A 29 1.34 16.42 -6.26
C LEU A 29 0.16 15.66 -5.62
N ALA A 30 0.35 14.40 -5.27
CA ALA A 30 -0.65 13.56 -4.59
C ALA A 30 -0.67 13.74 -3.05
N SER A 31 0.32 14.40 -2.46
CA SER A 31 0.42 14.65 -1.02
C SER A 31 -0.82 15.34 -0.43
N PRO A 32 -1.38 16.42 -1.03
CA PRO A 32 -2.56 17.08 -0.46
C PRO A 32 -3.79 16.15 -0.41
N ILE A 33 -4.06 15.39 -1.48
CA ILE A 33 -5.19 14.44 -1.48
C ILE A 33 -4.94 13.29 -0.49
N PHE A 34 -3.70 12.81 -0.41
CA PHE A 34 -3.32 11.74 0.51
C PHE A 34 -3.49 12.14 1.98
N LEU A 35 -3.09 13.37 2.34
CA LEU A 35 -3.26 13.93 3.69
C LEU A 35 -4.73 14.11 4.05
N LEU A 36 -5.53 14.67 3.14
CA LEU A 36 -6.97 14.85 3.35
C LEU A 36 -7.67 13.49 3.58
N CYS A 37 -7.40 12.50 2.73
CA CYS A 37 -7.89 11.13 2.91
C CYS A 37 -7.47 10.55 4.27
N THR A 38 -6.21 10.73 4.67
CA THR A 38 -5.69 10.20 5.93
C THR A 38 -6.39 10.82 7.14
N ILE A 39 -6.58 12.15 7.15
CA ILE A 39 -7.26 12.87 8.24
C ILE A 39 -8.73 12.45 8.31
N ALA A 40 -9.44 12.46 7.18
CA ALA A 40 -10.85 12.06 7.11
C ALA A 40 -11.04 10.64 7.65
N LEU A 41 -10.17 9.72 7.26
CA LEU A 41 -10.25 8.33 7.67
C LEU A 41 -9.82 8.10 9.12
N ALA A 42 -8.92 8.92 9.65
CA ALA A 42 -8.54 8.92 11.06
C ALA A 42 -9.72 9.35 11.94
N ILE A 43 -10.49 10.36 11.52
CA ILE A 43 -11.71 10.79 12.22
C ILE A 43 -12.76 9.68 12.18
N VAL A 44 -13.03 9.11 10.99
CA VAL A 44 -14.07 8.08 10.80
C VAL A 44 -13.75 6.79 11.57
N ASN A 45 -12.47 6.37 11.63
CA ASN A 45 -12.03 5.10 12.24
C ASN A 45 -11.41 5.27 13.64
N LYS A 46 -11.73 6.34 14.37
CA LYS A 46 -11.27 6.58 15.75
C LYS A 46 -9.74 6.44 15.92
N GLY A 47 -8.97 7.03 15.00
CA GLY A 47 -7.51 7.12 15.07
C GLY A 47 -6.74 6.05 14.30
N THR A 48 -7.40 5.08 13.65
CA THR A 48 -6.71 4.06 12.82
C THR A 48 -7.08 4.17 11.32
N PRO A 49 -6.47 5.11 10.57
CA PRO A 49 -6.77 5.28 9.14
C PRO A 49 -6.23 4.15 8.24
N PHE A 50 -5.27 3.36 8.70
CA PHE A 50 -4.60 2.35 7.87
C PHE A 50 -4.79 0.93 8.38
N PHE A 51 -5.11 0.01 7.47
CA PHE A 51 -5.13 -1.43 7.73
C PHE A 51 -3.88 -2.09 7.14
N LYS A 52 -3.23 -2.93 7.94
CA LYS A 52 -2.02 -3.67 7.56
C LYS A 52 -2.42 -5.09 7.17
N GLN A 53 -2.52 -5.37 5.88
CA GLN A 53 -2.75 -6.74 5.39
C GLN A 53 -1.40 -7.42 5.16
N ILE A 54 -1.24 -8.62 5.73
CA ILE A 54 -0.06 -9.45 5.48
C ILE A 54 -0.45 -10.47 4.41
N HIS A 55 0.27 -10.49 3.30
CA HIS A 55 0.15 -11.53 2.28
C HIS A 55 1.46 -12.32 2.17
N PRO A 56 1.41 -13.65 2.05
CA PRO A 56 2.58 -14.44 1.69
C PRO A 56 2.98 -14.10 0.24
N GLY A 57 4.16 -13.51 0.06
CA GLY A 57 4.66 -13.17 -1.28
C GLY A 57 4.95 -14.41 -2.14
N LYS A 58 4.81 -14.28 -3.47
CA LYS A 58 4.96 -15.34 -4.48
C LYS A 58 6.37 -15.98 -4.54
N LYS A 59 7.36 -15.45 -3.82
CA LYS A 59 8.71 -16.03 -3.65
C LYS A 59 9.15 -15.93 -2.18
N ILE A 60 9.00 -17.06 -1.50
CA ILE A 60 9.62 -17.58 -0.26
C ILE A 60 10.43 -16.56 0.59
N LYS A 61 10.02 -16.44 1.87
CA LYS A 61 10.67 -15.85 3.08
C LYS A 61 10.36 -14.42 3.55
N LYS A 62 9.71 -13.53 2.79
CA LYS A 62 9.33 -12.20 3.32
C LYS A 62 7.81 -11.99 3.33
N LEU A 63 7.27 -11.79 4.54
CA LEU A 63 5.88 -11.36 4.75
C LEU A 63 5.76 -9.95 4.16
N PHE A 64 5.03 -9.78 3.06
CA PHE A 64 4.80 -8.46 2.49
C PHE A 64 3.61 -7.82 3.20
N ARG A 65 3.85 -6.68 3.84
CA ARG A 65 2.81 -5.91 4.51
C ARG A 65 2.38 -4.77 3.60
N PHE A 66 1.14 -4.84 3.10
CA PHE A 66 0.53 -3.73 2.38
C PHE A 66 -0.16 -2.81 3.38
N VAL A 67 0.08 -1.50 3.26
CA VAL A 67 -0.68 -0.46 3.96
C VAL A 67 -1.80 -0.02 3.03
N LYS A 68 -3.06 -0.20 3.46
CA LYS A 68 -4.24 0.26 2.71
C LYS A 68 -5.08 1.17 3.59
N PHE A 69 -5.78 2.12 2.98
CA PHE A 69 -6.78 2.93 3.65
C PHE A 69 -7.92 2.05 4.18
N LYS A 70 -8.23 2.20 5.47
CA LYS A 70 -9.31 1.49 6.16
C LYS A 70 -10.66 2.11 5.83
N THR A 71 -11.37 1.60 4.82
CA THR A 71 -12.67 2.14 4.39
C THR A 71 -13.85 1.69 5.26
N MET A 72 -13.71 0.60 6.02
CA MET A 72 -14.77 0.05 6.85
C MET A 72 -14.66 0.53 8.30
N ASN A 73 -15.69 1.21 8.78
CA ASN A 73 -15.75 1.72 10.14
C ASN A 73 -15.94 0.56 11.14
N GLU A 74 -15.20 0.55 12.26
CA GLU A 74 -15.35 -0.42 13.36
C GLU A 74 -16.58 -0.12 14.23
N LYS A 75 -17.71 0.24 13.62
CA LYS A 75 -19.00 0.10 14.27
C LYS A 75 -19.31 -1.39 14.34
N LYS A 76 -18.69 -2.08 15.30
CA LYS A 76 -19.28 -3.30 15.85
C LYS A 76 -20.58 -2.85 16.50
N GLU A 77 -21.67 -2.81 15.74
CA GLU A 77 -22.95 -3.12 16.36
C GLU A 77 -22.77 -4.53 16.89
N VAL A 78 -22.51 -4.61 18.19
CA VAL A 78 -22.66 -5.85 18.94
C VAL A 78 -24.15 -6.13 18.85
N LEU A 79 -24.57 -6.79 17.76
CA LEU A 79 -25.83 -7.50 17.73
C LEU A 79 -25.71 -8.55 18.82
N ARG A 80 -26.20 -8.15 19.99
CA ARG A 80 -26.37 -8.96 21.17
C ARG A 80 -27.53 -9.91 20.85
N GLY A 81 -27.21 -11.00 20.16
CA GLY A 81 -28.20 -11.99 19.75
C GLY A 81 -27.65 -12.83 18.62
N ASN A 82 -27.77 -14.16 18.76
CA ASN A 82 -27.51 -15.16 17.74
C ASN A 82 -28.07 -14.75 16.36
N PHE A 83 -27.66 -15.48 15.31
CA PHE A 83 -28.06 -15.34 13.90
C PHE A 83 -27.18 -14.34 13.13
N LEU A 84 -26.44 -14.69 12.08
CA LEU A 84 -26.78 -15.59 10.98
C LEU A 84 -25.54 -16.33 10.45
N VAL A 85 -25.46 -17.63 10.75
CA VAL A 85 -24.81 -18.60 9.85
C VAL A 85 -25.96 -19.23 9.06
N LYS A 86 -26.16 -18.81 7.83
CA LYS A 86 -26.81 -19.63 6.81
C LYS A 86 -26.19 -19.31 5.47
N PHE A 87 -25.21 -20.13 5.10
CA PHE A 87 -24.80 -20.30 3.73
C PHE A 87 -25.87 -21.17 3.05
N THR A 88 -26.74 -20.52 2.29
CA THR A 88 -27.53 -21.08 1.19
C THR A 88 -27.36 -20.13 0.01
#